data_AF-A0A2K9PP72-F1
#
_entry.id   AF-A0A2K9PP72-F1
#
_cell.length_a   1.000
_cell.length_b   1.000
_cell.length_c   1.000
_cell.angle_alpha   90.00
_cell.angle_beta   90.00
_cell.angle_gamma   90.00
#
_symmetry.space_group_name_H-M   'P 1'
#
loop_
_entity.id
_entity.type
_entity.pdbx_description
1 polymer ?
#
loop_
_entity_poly.entity_id
_entity_poly.type
_entity_poly.pdbx_seq_one_letter_code
_entity_poly.pdbx_strand_id
1 'polypeptide(L)' 'MKQKSILFLFSLFFFLKGNTQCAMCRAVLESEEGQTAAEGINDGIVYLMAIPYILMGGLAYFIYKKYSTLNK' A
#
# COMPACT_ATOMS: atom_id res chain seq x y z
N MET A 1 27.23 -5.03 -16.86
CA MET A 1 25.93 -5.68 -16.55
C MET A 1 25.93 -6.34 -15.17
N LYS A 2 26.93 -7.15 -14.80
CA LYS A 2 26.98 -7.85 -13.50
C LYS A 2 26.86 -6.93 -12.28
N GLN A 3 27.53 -5.77 -12.26
CA GLN A 3 27.43 -4.84 -11.12
C GLN A 3 26.06 -4.17 -10.95
N LYS A 4 25.36 -3.85 -12.05
CA LYS A 4 24.00 -3.29 -11.99
C LYS A 4 23.00 -4.33 -11.47
N SER A 5 23.16 -5.59 -11.90
CA SER A 5 22.36 -6.71 -11.40
C SER A 5 22.62 -6.99 -9.91
N ILE A 6 23.87 -6.89 -9.45
CA ILE A 6 24.23 -7.04 -8.03
C ILE A 6 23.64 -5.91 -7.19
N LEU A 7 23.72 -4.65 -7.64
CA LEU A 7 23.11 -3.51 -6.96
C LEU A 7 21.58 -3.61 -6.91
N PHE A 8 20.96 -4.11 -7.98
CA PHE A 8 19.52 -4.34 -8.02
C PHE A 8 19.08 -5.44 -7.04
N LEU A 9 19.80 -6.57 -6.99
CA LEU A 9 19.57 -7.64 -6.02
C LEU A 9 19.79 -7.17 -4.57
N PHE A 10 20.82 -6.36 -4.33
CA PHE A 10 21.09 -5.78 -3.01
C PHE A 10 19.98 -4.81 -2.56
N SER A 11 19.49 -3.97 -3.48
CA SER A 11 18.36 -3.08 -3.23
C SER A 11 17.07 -3.86 -2.90
N LEU A 12 16.77 -4.91 -3.67
CA LEU A 12 15.61 -5.77 -3.44
C LEU A 12 15.67 -6.47 -2.07
N PHE A 13 16.86 -6.91 -1.65
CA PHE A 13 17.06 -7.54 -0.34
C PHE A 13 16.87 -6.57 0.84
N PHE A 14 17.19 -5.29 0.66
CA PHE A 14 16.94 -4.25 1.67
C PHE A 14 15.46 -3.86 1.77
N PHE A 15 14.71 -3.91 0.67
CA PHE A 15 13.26 -3.68 0.67
C PHE A 15 12.49 -4.79 1.42
N LEU A 16 12.96 -6.04 1.39
CA LEU A 16 12.37 -7.15 2.14
C LEU A 16 12.58 -7.02 3.66
N LYS A 17 13.54 -6.20 4.10
CA LYS A 17 13.72 -5.77 5.50
C LYS A 17 12.91 -4.51 5.82
N GLY A 18 11.75 -4.34 5.19
CA GLY A 18 10.68 -3.50 5.73
C GLY A 18 10.06 -4.14 6.97
N ASN A 19 10.86 -4.34 8.02
CA ASN A 19 10.29 -4.49 9.36
C ASN A 19 9.57 -3.18 9.62
N THR A 20 8.25 -3.22 9.71
CA THR A 20 7.47 -2.14 10.29
C THR A 20 8.21 -1.72 11.57
N GLN A 21 8.66 -0.47 11.62
CA GLN A 21 9.24 0.16 12.83
C GLN A 21 8.14 0.28 13.88
N CYS A 22 7.57 -0.84 14.32
CA CYS A 22 6.33 -0.89 15.07
C CYS A 22 6.38 -1.93 16.19
N ALA A 23 7.57 -2.42 16.59
CA ALA A 23 7.70 -3.15 17.84
C ALA A 23 7.60 -2.21 19.07
N MET A 24 7.94 -0.93 18.91
CA MET A 24 7.64 0.13 19.89
C MET A 24 6.18 0.62 19.78
N CYS A 25 5.65 0.77 18.57
CA CYS A 25 4.28 1.24 18.36
C CYS A 25 3.22 0.23 18.84
N ARG A 26 3.47 -1.09 18.70
CA ARG A 26 2.51 -2.11 19.17
C ARG A 26 2.28 -2.07 20.67
N ALA A 27 3.34 -1.88 21.46
CA ALA A 27 3.23 -1.86 22.93
C ALA A 27 2.43 -0.65 23.45
N VAL A 28 2.46 0.49 22.74
CA VAL A 28 1.63 1.66 23.06
C VAL A 28 0.19 1.42 22.61
N LEU A 29 -0.04 0.83 21.43
CA LEU A 29 -1.38 0.56 20.88
C LEU A 29 -2.14 -0.57 21.59
N GLU A 30 -1.45 -1.51 22.23
CA GLU A 30 -2.06 -2.58 23.03
C GLU A 30 -2.35 -2.16 24.48
N SER A 31 -2.00 -0.93 24.88
CA SER A 31 -2.44 -0.34 26.16
C SER A 31 -3.89 0.14 26.08
N GLU A 32 -4.62 0.22 27.20
CA GLU A 32 -6.04 0.66 27.21
C GLU A 32 -6.24 2.06 26.59
N GLU A 33 -5.29 2.99 26.77
CA GLU A 33 -5.31 4.31 26.10
C GLU A 33 -4.95 4.23 24.60
N GLY A 34 -4.21 3.20 24.20
CA GLY A 34 -3.76 2.96 22.83
C GLY A 34 -4.80 2.33 21.92
N GLN A 35 -5.86 1.72 22.46
CA GLN A 35 -6.89 1.05 21.65
C GLN A 35 -7.62 2.02 20.71
N THR A 36 -7.98 3.22 21.18
CA THR A 36 -8.62 4.26 20.37
C THR A 36 -7.69 4.75 19.26
N ALA A 37 -6.38 4.86 19.54
CA ALA A 37 -5.39 5.21 18.54
C ALA A 37 -5.19 4.06 17.52
N ALA A 38 -5.30 2.81 17.96
CA ALA A 38 -5.16 1.64 17.11
C ALA A 38 -6.30 1.53 16.09
N GLU A 39 -7.53 1.83 16.53
CA GLU A 39 -8.72 1.88 15.67
C GLU A 39 -8.56 2.97 14.59
N GLY A 40 -8.15 4.19 14.98
CA GLY A 40 -7.90 5.28 14.04
C GLY A 40 -6.79 4.98 13.01
N ILE A 41 -5.76 4.22 13.41
CA ILE A 41 -4.70 3.78 12.47
C ILE A 41 -5.23 2.72 11.51
N ASN A 42 -6.03 1.76 11.99
CA ASN A 42 -6.63 0.73 11.14
C ASN A 42 -7.54 1.36 10.08
N ASP A 43 -8.36 2.33 10.46
CA ASP A 43 -9.19 3.10 9.52
C ASP A 43 -8.33 3.87 8.51
N GLY A 44 -7.22 4.45 8.96
CA GLY A 44 -6.24 5.10 8.08
C GLY A 44 -5.62 4.14 7.05
N ILE A 45 -5.27 2.92 7.46
CA ILE A 45 -4.74 1.89 6.55
C ILE A 45 -5.78 1.51 5.52
N VAL A 46 -7.03 1.23 5.94
CA VAL A 46 -8.13 0.90 5.02
C VAL A 46 -8.39 2.05 4.05
N TYR A 47 -8.40 3.29 4.53
CA TYR A 47 -8.58 4.48 3.69
C TYR A 47 -7.48 4.61 2.63
N LEU A 48 -6.21 4.50 3.03
CA LEU A 48 -5.06 4.57 2.11
C LEU A 48 -5.06 3.41 1.11
N MET A 49 -5.46 2.21 1.53
CA MET A 49 -5.61 1.05 0.65
C MET A 49 -6.77 1.19 -0.33
N ALA A 50 -7.88 1.83 0.05
CA ALA A 50 -9.05 1.99 -0.82
C ALA A 50 -8.75 2.85 -2.05
N ILE A 51 -7.91 3.89 -1.90
CA ILE A 51 -7.56 4.84 -2.97
C ILE A 51 -7.07 4.14 -4.26
N PRO A 52 -6.02 3.30 -4.24
CA PRO A 52 -5.54 2.65 -5.46
C PRO A 52 -6.59 1.76 -6.13
N TYR A 53 -7.45 1.08 -5.37
CA TYR A 53 -8.52 0.27 -5.96
C TYR A 53 -9.58 1.11 -6.66
N ILE A 54 -9.99 2.23 -6.05
CA ILE A 54 -10.95 3.17 -6.65
C ILE A 54 -10.38 3.77 -7.93
N LEU A 55 -9.11 4.19 -7.90
CA LEU A 55 -8.43 4.76 -9.08
C LEU A 55 -8.34 3.75 -10.22
N MET A 56 -7.94 2.50 -9.94
CA MET A 56 -7.85 1.45 -10.95
C MET A 56 -9.22 1.06 -11.51
N GLY A 57 -10.25 0.95 -10.65
CA GLY A 57 -11.62 0.70 -11.07
C GLY A 57 -12.18 1.82 -11.96
N GLY A 58 -11.95 3.09 -11.57
CA GLY A 58 -12.33 4.26 -12.35
C GLY A 58 -11.64 4.28 -13.71
N LEU A 59 -10.32 4.06 -13.74
CA LEU A 59 -9.55 3.99 -14.98
C LEU A 59 -10.08 2.88 -15.92
N ALA A 60 -10.30 1.67 -15.39
CA ALA A 60 -10.85 0.56 -16.16
C ALA A 60 -12.25 0.88 -16.72
N TYR A 61 -13.12 1.51 -15.93
CA TYR A 61 -14.44 1.96 -16.38
C TYR A 61 -14.35 2.99 -17.50
N PHE A 62 -13.50 4.01 -17.38
CA PHE A 62 -13.31 5.03 -18.42
C PHE A 62 -12.79 4.41 -19.73
N ILE A 63 -11.84 3.48 -19.63
CA ILE A 63 -11.34 2.73 -20.79
C ILE A 63 -12.48 1.95 -21.44
N TYR A 64 -13.19 1.12 -20.66
CA TYR A 64 -14.30 0.32 -21.18
C TYR A 64 -15.36 1.18 -21.88
N LYS A 65 -15.78 2.28 -21.24
CA LYS A 65 -16.77 3.22 -21.81
C LYS A 65 -16.28 3.82 -23.12
N LYS A 66 -15.00 4.22 -23.20
CA LYS A 66 -14.41 4.79 -24.40
C LYS A 66 -14.37 3.78 -25.55
N TYR A 67 -13.91 2.55 -25.29
CA TYR A 67 -13.88 1.50 -26.31
C TYR A 67 -15.28 1.04 -26.73
N SER A 68 -16.22 0.92 -25.80
CA SER A 68 -17.62 0.59 -26.12
C SER A 68 -18.33 1.68 -26.93
N THR A 69 -17.89 2.94 -26.85
CA THR A 69 -18.45 4.04 -27.65
C THR A 69 -17.79 4.13 -29.03
N LEU A 70 -16.51 3.79 -29.14
CA LEU A 70 -15.77 3.79 -30.42
C LEU A 70 -16.14 2.62 -31.35
N ASN A 71 -16.58 1.49 -30.79
CA ASN A 71 -16.94 0.27 -31.54
C ASN A 71 -18.43 0.22 -31.91
N LYS A 72 -19.14 1.35 -31.82
CA LYS A 72 -20.53 1.53 -32.23
C LYS A 72 -20.58 2.54 -33.37
#